data_AF-A0A7G9SGQ9-F1
#
_entry.id   AF-A0A7G9SGQ9-F1
#
_cell.length_a   1.000
_cell.length_b   1.000
_cell.length_c   1.000
_cell.angle_alpha   90.00
_cell.angle_beta   90.00
_cell.angle_gamma   90.00
#
_symmetry.space_group_name_H-M   'P 1'
#
loop_
_entity.id
_entity.type
_entity.pdbx_description
1 polymer ?
#
loop_
_entity_poly.entity_id
_entity_poly.type
_entity_poly.pdbx_seq_one_letter_code
_entity_poly.pdbx_strand_id
1 'polypeptide(L)'
;MEGQPSIIRFSLDRVPERERRETLTEVFGRGVVNMEFTPLDDNPIFEFEIRLLPGLAITWGRGSPHLGITGHDRSLENDDLMLACGPGTLRMDAWCTGMRRSGATEPARSRPAPNR
;
A
#
# COMPACT_ATOMS: atom_id res chain seq x y z
N MET A 1 18.18 -24.35 8.22
CA MET A 1 17.24 -23.95 9.28
C MET A 1 16.02 -23.40 8.58
N GLU A 2 14.96 -24.20 8.49
CA GLU A 2 13.66 -23.70 8.02
C GLU A 2 13.11 -22.80 9.14
N GLY A 3 13.27 -21.48 8.96
CA GLY A 3 12.74 -20.49 9.89
C GLY A 3 11.23 -20.57 9.87
N GLN A 4 10.60 -20.59 11.06
CA GLN A 4 9.16 -20.52 11.13
C GLN A 4 8.66 -19.26 10.39
N PRO A 5 7.57 -19.35 9.61
CA PRO A 5 7.04 -18.20 8.90
C PRO A 5 6.67 -17.11 9.91
N SER A 6 7.14 -15.88 9.66
CA SER A 6 6.75 -14.73 10.47
C SER A 6 5.28 -14.42 10.21
N ILE A 7 4.48 -14.42 11.27
CA ILE A 7 3.06 -14.12 11.21
C ILE A 7 2.81 -12.74 11.81
N ILE A 8 2.20 -11.85 11.05
CA ILE A 8 1.70 -10.56 11.52
C ILE A 8 0.18 -10.65 11.56
N ARG A 9 -0.42 -10.26 12.69
CA ARG A 9 -1.88 -10.17 12.85
C ARG A 9 -2.26 -8.75 13.19
N PHE A 10 -3.28 -8.25 12.51
CA PHE A 10 -3.81 -6.92 12.73
C PHE A 10 -5.34 -6.97 12.81
N SER A 11 -5.92 -6.33 13.82
CA SER A 11 -7.38 -6.22 13.98
C SER A 11 -7.75 -4.89 14.64
N LEU A 12 -8.83 -4.27 14.18
CA LEU A 12 -9.44 -3.07 14.76
C LEU A 12 -10.45 -3.38 15.87
N ASP A 13 -10.72 -4.64 16.21
CA ASP A 13 -11.75 -5.02 17.19
C ASP A 13 -11.52 -4.39 18.58
N ARG A 14 -10.25 -4.19 18.93
CA ARG A 14 -9.84 -3.59 20.22
C ARG A 14 -9.53 -2.09 20.13
N VAL A 15 -9.66 -1.50 18.94
CA VAL A 15 -9.40 -0.09 18.70
C VAL A 15 -10.71 0.69 18.89
N PRO A 16 -10.73 1.75 19.70
CA PRO A 16 -11.89 2.63 19.85
C PRO A 16 -12.34 3.17 18.49
N GLU A 17 -13.65 3.25 18.24
CA GLU A 17 -14.20 3.60 16.91
C GLU A 17 -13.61 4.90 16.33
N ARG A 18 -13.45 5.92 17.18
CA ARG A 18 -12.87 7.23 16.81
C ARG A 18 -11.43 7.15 16.30
N GLU A 19 -10.68 6.12 16.69
CA GLU A 19 -9.25 5.92 16.36
C GLU A 19 -9.06 4.91 15.21
N ARG A 20 -10.12 4.20 14.79
CA ARG A 20 -10.02 3.10 13.83
C ARG A 20 -9.51 3.55 12.46
N ARG A 21 -9.98 4.69 11.96
CA ARG A 21 -9.55 5.23 10.67
C ARG A 21 -8.07 5.57 10.66
N GLU A 22 -7.62 6.32 11.65
CA GLU A 22 -6.21 6.70 11.81
C GLU A 22 -5.32 5.47 12.00
N THR A 23 -5.75 4.52 12.84
CA THR A 23 -5.00 3.27 13.07
C THR A 23 -4.86 2.47 11.78
N LEU A 24 -5.92 2.39 10.97
CA LEU A 24 -5.88 1.69 9.70
C LEU A 24 -4.96 2.38 8.69
N THR A 25 -4.98 3.70 8.60
CA THR A 25 -4.12 4.46 7.67
C THR A 25 -2.65 4.46 8.10
N GLU A 26 -2.37 4.87 9.33
CA GLU A 26 -0.99 5.11 9.79
C GLU A 26 -0.30 3.81 10.21
N VAL A 27 -0.97 2.97 11.00
CA VAL A 27 -0.35 1.77 11.55
C VAL A 27 -0.34 0.66 10.51
N PHE A 28 -1.50 0.30 9.97
CA PHE A 28 -1.57 -0.79 9.00
C PHE A 28 -1.08 -0.35 7.63
N GLY A 29 -1.66 0.69 7.04
CA GLY A 29 -1.30 1.18 5.71
C GLY A 29 0.18 1.52 5.60
N ARG A 30 0.61 2.60 6.26
CA ARG A 30 1.99 3.09 6.15
C ARG A 30 2.98 2.22 6.91
N GLY A 31 2.63 1.78 8.12
CA GLY A 31 3.54 1.04 8.99
C GLY A 31 3.74 -0.43 8.62
N VAL A 32 2.69 -1.16 8.21
CA VAL A 32 2.78 -2.60 7.94
C VAL A 32 2.97 -2.89 6.46
N VAL A 33 2.22 -2.24 5.57
CA VAL A 33 2.22 -2.57 4.13
C VAL A 33 2.84 -1.50 3.23
N ASN A 34 3.35 -0.40 3.79
CA ASN A 34 3.90 0.75 3.04
C ASN A 34 2.96 1.25 1.91
N MET A 35 1.66 1.33 2.22
CA MET A 35 0.64 1.85 1.31
C MET A 35 -0.09 3.02 1.95
N GLU A 36 -0.52 3.95 1.11
CA GLU A 36 -1.51 4.93 1.54
C GLU A 36 -2.88 4.24 1.53
N PHE A 37 -3.48 4.13 2.71
CA PHE A 37 -4.69 3.37 2.91
C PHE A 37 -5.81 4.28 3.41
N THR A 38 -6.82 4.50 2.57
CA THR A 38 -7.95 5.38 2.88
C THR A 38 -9.22 4.55 3.06
N PRO A 39 -9.73 4.44 4.31
CA PRO A 39 -11.00 3.76 4.56
C PRO A 39 -12.16 4.57 3.96
N LEU A 40 -13.07 3.89 3.25
CA LEU A 40 -14.24 4.54 2.65
C LEU A 40 -15.44 4.63 3.60
N ASP A 41 -15.44 3.83 4.67
CA ASP A 41 -16.46 3.84 5.72
C ASP A 41 -16.02 4.65 6.94
N ASP A 42 -16.96 5.35 7.58
CA ASP A 42 -16.69 6.16 8.79
C ASP A 42 -16.22 5.31 9.99
N ASN A 43 -16.68 4.06 10.06
CA ASN A 43 -16.29 3.09 11.10
C ASN A 43 -15.76 1.81 10.44
N PRO A 44 -14.49 1.79 10.00
CA PRO A 44 -13.95 0.67 9.25
C PRO A 44 -13.80 -0.58 10.13
N ILE A 45 -14.14 -1.73 9.56
CA ILE A 45 -13.86 -3.05 10.14
C ILE A 45 -12.65 -3.59 9.39
N PHE A 46 -11.65 -4.09 10.11
CA PHE A 46 -10.42 -4.56 9.47
C PHE A 46 -9.75 -5.62 10.35
N GLU A 47 -9.58 -6.83 9.82
CA GLU A 47 -8.94 -7.97 10.49
C GLU A 47 -8.18 -8.79 9.45
N PHE A 48 -6.86 -8.87 9.56
CA PHE A 48 -5.99 -9.53 8.59
C PHE A 48 -4.85 -10.29 9.27
N GLU A 49 -4.49 -11.44 8.70
CA GLU A 49 -3.26 -12.16 8.98
C GLU A 49 -2.35 -12.10 7.74
N ILE A 50 -1.07 -11.82 7.97
CA ILE A 50 0.00 -11.83 6.97
C ILE A 50 0.98 -12.92 7.35
N ARG A 51 1.21 -13.87 6.45
CA ARG A 51 2.30 -14.84 6.54
C ARG A 51 3.41 -14.43 5.58
N LEU A 52 4.58 -14.19 6.15
CA LEU A 52 5.79 -13.88 5.40
C LEU A 52 6.57 -15.17 5.12
N LEU A 53 6.73 -15.46 3.84
CA LEU A 53 7.56 -16.53 3.28
C LEU A 53 8.72 -15.88 2.50
N PRO A 54 9.80 -16.63 2.19
CA PRO A 54 10.88 -16.09 1.36
C PRO A 54 10.35 -15.62 -0.01
N GLY A 55 10.34 -14.30 -0.23
CA GLY A 55 9.88 -13.68 -1.47
C GLY A 55 8.36 -13.65 -1.69
N LEU A 56 7.55 -13.99 -0.67
CA LEU A 56 6.09 -14.00 -0.80
C LEU A 56 5.41 -13.61 0.52
N ALA A 57 4.48 -12.65 0.45
CA ALA A 57 3.54 -12.37 1.53
C ALA A 57 2.16 -12.92 1.15
N ILE A 58 1.61 -13.79 2.00
CA ILE A 58 0.23 -14.27 1.86
C ILE A 58 -0.62 -13.55 2.89
N THR A 59 -1.65 -12.84 2.42
CA THR A 59 -2.59 -12.11 3.26
C THR A 59 -3.99 -12.65 3.11
N TRP A 60 -4.72 -12.77 4.22
CA TRP A 60 -6.15 -13.02 4.20
C TRP A 60 -6.79 -12.33 5.40
N GLY A 61 -8.06 -11.99 5.23
CA GLY A 61 -8.77 -11.22 6.23
C GLY A 61 -10.11 -10.76 5.72
N ARG A 62 -10.74 -9.91 6.53
CA ARG A 62 -11.96 -9.20 6.20
C ARG A 62 -11.74 -7.72 6.45
N GLY A 63 -12.21 -6.92 5.52
CA GLY A 63 -12.14 -5.47 5.61
C GLY A 63 -13.40 -4.83 5.03
N SER A 64 -13.78 -3.68 5.59
CA SER A 64 -14.66 -2.74 4.92
C SER A 64 -14.01 -2.19 3.64
N PRO A 65 -14.79 -1.63 2.70
CA PRO A 65 -14.25 -0.98 1.51
C PRO A 65 -13.19 0.08 1.85
N HIS A 66 -12.11 0.08 1.07
CA HIS A 66 -10.97 0.98 1.22
C HIS A 66 -10.30 1.22 -0.13
N LEU A 67 -9.62 2.35 -0.24
CA LEU A 67 -8.74 2.70 -1.35
C LEU A 67 -7.29 2.49 -0.91
N GLY A 68 -6.53 1.69 -1.65
CA GLY A 68 -5.11 1.48 -1.45
C GLY A 68 -4.29 2.07 -2.60
N ILE A 69 -3.29 2.89 -2.28
CA ILE A 69 -2.32 3.41 -3.24
C ILE A 69 -0.92 2.90 -2.83
N THR A 70 -0.23 2.22 -3.74
CA THR A 70 1.10 1.66 -3.49
C THR A 70 2.18 2.75 -3.43
N GLY A 71 3.26 2.49 -2.69
CA GLY A 71 4.47 3.31 -2.71
C GLY A 71 4.37 4.60 -1.89
N HIS A 72 3.85 4.50 -0.66
CA HIS A 72 3.85 5.63 0.28
C HIS A 72 5.30 6.17 0.48
N ASP A 73 6.24 5.29 0.82
CA ASP A 73 7.67 5.59 0.72
C ASP A 73 8.24 5.04 -0.60
N ARG A 74 8.67 5.95 -1.46
CA ARG A 74 9.26 5.66 -2.79
C ARG A 74 10.73 5.26 -2.73
N SER A 75 11.39 5.45 -1.59
CA SER A 75 12.76 5.01 -1.37
C SER A 75 12.85 3.51 -1.10
N LEU A 76 11.73 2.90 -0.68
CA LEU A 76 11.58 1.46 -0.61
C LEU A 76 11.23 0.95 -2.02
N GLU A 77 12.16 0.20 -2.64
CA GLU A 77 11.89 -0.50 -3.89
C GLU A 77 10.64 -1.38 -3.70
N ASN A 78 9.66 -1.24 -4.60
CA ASN A 78 8.38 -1.92 -4.51
C ASN A 78 8.14 -2.69 -5.81
N ASP A 79 8.66 -3.91 -5.86
CA ASP A 79 8.46 -4.87 -6.95
C ASP A 79 7.37 -5.91 -6.58
N ASP A 80 6.59 -5.65 -5.54
CA ASP A 80 5.61 -6.61 -5.02
C ASP A 80 4.34 -6.62 -5.88
N LEU A 81 3.97 -7.83 -6.33
CA LEU A 81 2.68 -8.07 -6.98
C LEU A 81 1.64 -8.42 -5.92
N MET A 82 0.64 -7.54 -5.73
CA MET A 82 -0.51 -7.84 -4.87
C MET A 82 -1.66 -8.42 -5.70
N LEU A 83 -2.06 -9.64 -5.36
CA LEU A 83 -3.28 -10.27 -5.88
C LEU A 83 -4.31 -10.30 -4.76
N ALA A 84 -5.47 -9.67 -4.98
CA ALA A 84 -6.57 -9.65 -4.04
C ALA A 84 -7.85 -10.18 -4.70
N CYS A 85 -8.55 -11.06 -4.01
CA CYS A 85 -9.83 -11.63 -4.43
C CYS A 85 -10.78 -11.61 -3.23
N GLY A 86 -11.98 -11.03 -3.40
CA GLY A 86 -12.97 -10.95 -2.33
C GLY A 86 -14.32 -10.42 -2.85
N PRO A 87 -15.39 -10.54 -2.05
CA PRO A 87 -16.74 -10.12 -2.44
C PRO A 87 -16.95 -8.59 -2.42
N GLY A 88 -15.96 -7.81 -1.98
CA GLY A 88 -16.00 -6.35 -1.94
C GLY A 88 -15.20 -5.71 -3.08
N THR A 89 -15.55 -4.46 -3.42
CA THR A 89 -14.74 -3.67 -4.36
C THR A 89 -13.45 -3.24 -3.68
N LEU A 90 -12.35 -3.91 -4.02
CA LEU A 90 -11.01 -3.36 -3.81
C LEU A 90 -10.67 -2.50 -5.02
N ARG A 91 -10.52 -1.20 -4.80
CA ARG A 91 -9.95 -0.32 -5.82
C ARG A 91 -8.48 -0.10 -5.48
N MET A 92 -7.60 -0.68 -6.30
CA MET A 92 -6.18 -0.38 -6.28
C MET A 92 -5.85 0.44 -7.51
N ASP A 93 -5.38 1.65 -7.30
CA ASP A 93 -4.78 2.42 -8.38
C ASP A 93 -3.30 2.00 -8.46
N ALA A 94 -3.04 0.92 -9.18
CA ALA A 94 -1.69 0.43 -9.42
C ALA A 94 -0.98 1.36 -10.42
N TRP A 95 -0.19 2.31 -9.92
CA TRP A 95 0.78 3.03 -10.76
C TRP A 95 2.03 2.17 -10.97
N CYS A 96 1.90 1.11 -11.77
CA CYS A 96 3.05 0.46 -12.38
C CYS A 96 3.58 1.37 -13.50
N THR A 97 4.49 2.29 -13.17
CA THR A 97 5.31 2.96 -14.19
C THR A 97 6.75 3.13 -13.71
N GLY A 98 7.36 2.00 -13.37
CA GLY A 98 8.80 1.83 -13.18
C GLY A 98 9.53 1.30 -14.41
N MET A 99 8.96 1.36 -15.62
CA MET A 99 9.71 1.08 -16.84
C MET A 99 10.47 2.35 -17.28
N ARG A 100 11.49 2.74 -16.52
CA ARG A 100 12.52 3.63 -17.06
C ARG A 100 13.30 2.81 -18.09
N ARG A 101 12.97 3.01 -19.37
CA ARG A 101 13.91 2.69 -20.46
C ARG A 101 15.22 3.39 -20.12
N SER A 102 16.23 2.62 -19.80
CA SER A 102 17.62 3.01 -19.89
C SER A 102 17.87 3.58 -21.29
N GLY A 103 18.26 4.86 -21.36
CA GLY A 103 18.80 5.48 -22.58
C GLY A 103 17.79 6.30 -23.40
N ALA A 104 17.56 7.55 -22.99
CA ALA A 104 17.30 8.63 -23.92
C ALA A 104 17.76 9.95 -23.29
N THR A 105 18.82 10.50 -23.85
CA THR A 105 19.38 11.82 -23.56
C THR A 105 18.29 12.88 -23.71
N GLU A 106 18.05 13.68 -22.69
CA GLU A 106 17.14 14.82 -22.71
C GLU A 106 17.79 15.97 -23.53
N PRO A 107 17.17 16.51 -24.59
CA PRO A 107 17.65 17.74 -25.18
C PRO A 107 17.18 18.92 -24.32
N ALA A 108 18.15 19.77 -23.95
CA ALA A 108 17.97 20.97 -23.15
C ALA A 108 16.80 21.84 -23.65
N ARG A 109 15.80 22.09 -22.80
CA ARG A 109 14.79 23.12 -23.05
C ARG A 109 15.39 24.50 -22.78
N SER A 110 15.39 25.33 -23.83
CA SER A 110 15.73 26.74 -23.79
C SER A 110 14.74 27.54 -22.92
N ARG A 111 15.28 28.42 -22.06
CA ARG A 111 14.52 29.43 -21.31
C ARG A 111 13.99 30.51 -22.26
N PRO A 112 12.75 31.01 -22.13
CA PRO A 112 12.34 32.23 -22.79
C PRO A 112 12.90 33.46 -22.05
N ALA A 113 13.32 34.48 -22.81
CA ALA A 113 13.84 35.75 -22.32
C ALA A 113 12.74 36.62 -21.68
N PRO A 114 13.08 37.52 -20.75
CA PRO A 114 12.10 38.40 -20.10
C PRO A 114 11.63 39.51 -21.06
N ASN A 115 10.31 39.68 -21.14
CA ASN A 115 9.69 40.80 -21.84
C ASN A 115 10.03 42.12 -21.15
N ARG A 116 10.34 43.12 -21.98
CA ARG A 116 10.56 44.52 -21.62
C ARG A 116 9.23 45.27 -21.58
#